data_AF-A0AAV4LLP6-F1
#
_entry.id   AF-A0AAV4LLP6-F1
#
_cell.length_a   1.000
_cell.length_b   1.000
_cell.length_c   1.000
_cell.angle_alpha   90.00
_cell.angle_beta   90.00
_cell.angle_gamma   90.00
#
_symmetry.space_group_name_H-M   'P 1'
#
loop_
_entity.id
_entity.type
_entity.pdbx_description
1 polymer ?
#
loop_
_entity_poly.entity_id
_entity_poly.type
_entity_poly.pdbx_seq_one_letter_code
_entity_poly.pdbx_strand_id
1 'polypeptide(L)'
;MFDKPFEQLFRAVHRIEKQLEKATDAEQKQILAEELIALRNACDAFVEKWLAFEERVAFLGEKFGLQLDGGLSAQEIEGLHKSWSEMTMTQGEHSFLSEHPSAHPETFAQEILELIDKVADDESAAKKVQSKFLIVPEISFPKLNEEQLIRAFRRGMGFFDLLMFREAIDEFEQVVRLDSDFVIARLYLALGYLGKQDYENATRHLRLAAIGESNPFIDATIHNTFGHIYAAQGQYVDAAREFAQVVEHVPGFRDAYFNLAVCYYNVGDFRNALYAFEQAADLEDDWEAERFIGYAWIRLGYPDKALPHFEKAYRLNSLNEHILLELADLYQSLGYIQAAQSLLRKAHEFFPHNAEVVGGLGWLAMREGHFATAIALFKKQISLSPNHQQALFNLGWACLKTGELAYADRCFRDILRKNPDHPYALAGMAHRLWLLGDHKEAKTRFLELSQGATHEARKLGNLHLGRLAMEEERYQQAIHYFNAALLYDRSCVETHFYKGLAHLAIGERMEAERCFENCRMKGKRLLLQQVKK
;
A
#
# COMPACT_ATOMS: atom_id res chain seq x y z
N MET A 1 14.67 15.97 -34.81
CA MET A 1 15.41 14.67 -34.78
C MET A 1 14.49 13.54 -34.33
N PHE A 2 13.65 13.79 -33.32
CA PHE A 2 12.55 12.91 -32.87
C PHE A 2 11.42 12.71 -33.89
N ASP A 3 11.28 13.58 -34.89
CA ASP A 3 10.24 13.42 -35.92
C ASP A 3 10.54 12.29 -36.92
N LYS A 4 11.81 11.89 -37.10
CA LYS A 4 12.19 10.94 -38.15
C LYS A 4 11.52 9.56 -38.02
N PRO A 5 11.45 8.93 -36.83
CA PRO A 5 10.74 7.66 -36.66
C PRO A 5 9.24 7.79 -36.93
N PHE A 6 8.60 8.87 -36.45
CA PHE A 6 7.18 9.12 -36.69
C PHE A 6 6.91 9.46 -38.17
N GLU A 7 7.76 10.24 -38.82
CA GLU A 7 7.69 10.50 -40.26
C GLU A 7 7.81 9.21 -41.07
N GLN A 8 8.70 8.29 -40.69
CA GLN A 8 8.84 6.99 -41.33
C GLN A 8 7.60 6.12 -41.10
N LEU A 9 7.05 6.13 -39.89
CA LEU A 9 5.82 5.43 -39.55
C LEU A 9 4.63 5.96 -40.37
N PHE A 10 4.44 7.28 -40.44
CA PHE A 10 3.39 7.88 -41.25
C PHE A 10 3.60 7.67 -42.75
N ARG A 11 4.85 7.67 -43.24
CA ARG A 11 5.14 7.31 -44.64
C ARG A 11 4.81 5.84 -44.93
N ALA A 12 5.07 4.92 -44.00
CA ALA A 12 4.72 3.51 -44.14
C ALA A 12 3.20 3.31 -44.16
N VAL A 13 2.46 3.96 -43.25
CA VAL A 13 0.99 3.94 -43.24
C VAL A 13 0.43 4.51 -44.55
N HIS A 14 0.93 5.66 -45.01
CA HIS A 14 0.47 6.27 -46.26
C HIS A 14 0.82 5.43 -47.51
N ARG A 15 1.93 4.68 -47.49
CA ARG A 15 2.26 3.71 -48.52
C ARG A 15 1.23 2.59 -48.56
N ILE A 16 0.94 2.00 -47.40
CA ILE A 16 -0.01 0.87 -47.27
C ILE A 16 -1.41 1.31 -47.71
N GLU A 17 -1.85 2.51 -47.29
CA GLU A 17 -3.10 3.13 -47.73
C GLU A 17 -3.22 3.16 -49.26
N LYS A 18 -2.21 3.70 -49.96
CA LYS A 18 -2.18 3.76 -51.44
C LYS A 18 -2.13 2.39 -52.12
N GLN A 19 -1.62 1.37 -51.44
CA GLN A 19 -1.57 0.00 -51.95
C GLN A 19 -2.91 -0.71 -51.74
N LEU A 20 -3.57 -0.49 -50.59
CA LEU A 20 -4.91 -1.01 -50.30
C LEU A 20 -5.96 -0.45 -51.27
N GLU A 21 -5.86 0.83 -51.65
CA GLU A 21 -6.73 1.46 -52.66
C GLU A 21 -6.65 0.77 -54.04
N LYS A 22 -5.53 0.12 -54.34
CA LYS A 22 -5.26 -0.55 -55.63
C LYS A 22 -5.38 -2.07 -55.57
N ALA A 23 -5.47 -2.64 -54.37
CA ALA A 23 -5.51 -4.09 -54.17
C ALA A 23 -6.85 -4.67 -54.64
N THR A 24 -6.79 -5.60 -55.60
CA THR A 24 -7.98 -6.23 -56.19
C THR A 24 -8.27 -7.64 -55.66
N ASP A 25 -7.26 -8.33 -55.14
CA ASP A 25 -7.42 -9.67 -54.55
C ASP A 25 -7.36 -9.63 -53.00
N ALA A 26 -7.90 -10.68 -52.38
CA ALA A 26 -8.03 -10.78 -50.93
C ALA A 26 -6.70 -11.09 -50.21
N GLU A 27 -5.76 -11.74 -50.88
CA GLU A 27 -4.45 -12.11 -50.35
C GLU A 27 -3.56 -10.86 -50.20
N GLN A 28 -3.55 -9.98 -51.21
CA GLN A 28 -2.86 -8.69 -51.12
C GLN A 28 -3.42 -7.79 -50.00
N LYS A 29 -4.74 -7.78 -49.82
CA LYS A 29 -5.37 -7.02 -48.72
C LYS A 29 -5.01 -7.60 -47.36
N GLN A 30 -4.90 -8.92 -47.25
CA GLN A 30 -4.50 -9.60 -46.03
C GLN A 30 -3.06 -9.26 -45.64
N ILE A 31 -2.12 -9.32 -46.59
CA ILE A 31 -0.72 -8.96 -46.36
C ILE A 31 -0.58 -7.49 -45.91
N LEU A 32 -1.29 -6.58 -46.55
CA LEU A 32 -1.28 -5.16 -46.16
C LEU A 32 -1.93 -4.91 -44.80
N ALA A 33 -2.91 -5.72 -44.40
CA ALA A 33 -3.49 -5.67 -43.07
C ALA A 33 -2.51 -6.17 -41.99
N GLU A 34 -1.75 -7.23 -42.28
CA GLU A 34 -0.69 -7.74 -41.41
C GLU A 34 0.43 -6.70 -41.21
N GLU A 35 0.83 -5.99 -42.27
CA GLU A 35 1.79 -4.88 -42.16
C GLU A 35 1.27 -3.75 -41.25
N LEU A 36 -0.03 -3.40 -41.32
CA LEU A 36 -0.63 -2.41 -40.42
C LEU A 36 -0.66 -2.87 -38.96
N ILE A 37 -0.87 -4.16 -38.73
CA ILE A 37 -0.83 -4.76 -37.39
C ILE A 37 0.60 -4.70 -36.83
N ALA A 38 1.61 -5.01 -37.64
CA ALA A 38 3.01 -4.91 -37.23
C ALA A 38 3.40 -3.48 -36.84
N LEU A 39 3.01 -2.49 -37.66
CA LEU A 39 3.23 -1.07 -37.35
C LEU A 39 2.54 -0.65 -36.05
N ARG A 40 1.33 -1.18 -35.78
CA ARG A 40 0.61 -0.92 -34.54
C ARG A 40 1.34 -1.49 -33.33
N ASN A 41 1.77 -2.75 -33.38
CA ASN A 41 2.50 -3.37 -32.28
C ASN A 41 3.80 -2.63 -31.96
N ALA A 42 4.46 -2.07 -32.98
CA ALA A 42 5.64 -1.23 -32.76
C ALA A 42 5.31 0.12 -32.08
N CYS A 43 4.16 0.73 -32.39
CA CYS A 43 3.66 1.90 -31.64
C CYS A 43 3.37 1.54 -30.17
N ASP A 44 2.79 0.38 -29.91
CA ASP A 44 2.45 -0.06 -28.55
C ASP A 44 3.73 -0.23 -27.70
N ALA A 45 4.79 -0.80 -28.27
CA ALA A 45 6.09 -0.90 -27.59
C ALA A 45 6.77 0.48 -27.36
N PHE A 46 6.52 1.46 -28.24
CA PHE A 46 6.96 2.84 -28.01
C PHE A 46 6.24 3.47 -26.82
N VAL A 47 4.94 3.23 -26.71
CA VAL A 47 4.11 3.67 -25.59
C VAL A 47 4.65 3.13 -24.26
N GLU A 48 4.98 1.84 -24.17
CA GLU A 48 5.56 1.26 -22.95
C GLU A 48 6.87 1.95 -22.54
N LYS A 49 7.77 2.20 -23.50
CA LYS A 49 9.04 2.90 -23.25
C LYS A 49 8.81 4.35 -22.83
N TRP A 50 7.83 5.03 -23.43
CA TRP A 50 7.44 6.39 -23.07
C TRP A 50 6.89 6.46 -21.63
N LEU A 51 6.02 5.52 -21.24
CA LEU A 51 5.50 5.44 -19.88
C LEU A 51 6.61 5.23 -18.85
N ALA A 52 7.57 4.33 -19.13
CA ALA A 52 8.73 4.12 -18.26
C ALA A 52 9.61 5.38 -18.14
N PHE A 53 9.71 6.17 -19.21
CA PHE A 53 10.39 7.46 -19.19
C PHE A 53 9.63 8.48 -18.31
N GLU A 54 8.32 8.62 -18.50
CA GLU A 54 7.48 9.53 -17.71
C GLU A 54 7.49 9.18 -16.21
N GLU A 55 7.40 7.89 -15.86
CA GLU A 55 7.55 7.43 -14.48
C GLU A 55 8.90 7.84 -13.89
N ARG A 56 9.97 7.74 -14.68
CA ARG A 56 11.31 8.15 -14.24
C ARG A 56 11.40 9.66 -14.07
N VAL A 57 10.82 10.44 -14.98
CA VAL A 57 10.78 11.90 -14.91
C VAL A 57 9.99 12.35 -13.68
N ALA A 58 8.83 11.76 -13.43
CA ALA A 58 8.01 12.03 -12.25
C ALA A 58 8.76 11.72 -10.95
N PHE A 59 9.42 10.55 -10.87
CA PHE A 59 10.27 10.19 -9.74
C PHE A 59 11.39 11.21 -9.49
N LEU A 60 12.04 11.71 -10.54
CA LEU A 60 13.08 12.73 -10.42
C LEU A 60 12.50 14.08 -9.98
N GLY A 61 11.33 14.46 -10.50
CA GLY A 61 10.60 15.64 -10.08
C GLY A 61 10.31 15.63 -8.58
N GLU A 62 9.75 14.54 -8.08
CA GLU A 62 9.46 14.37 -6.65
C GLU A 62 10.73 14.33 -5.80
N LYS A 63 11.72 13.53 -6.20
CA LYS A 63 12.98 13.36 -5.45
C LYS A 63 13.76 14.66 -5.29
N PHE A 64 13.71 15.54 -6.29
CA PHE A 64 14.50 16.78 -6.32
C PHE A 64 13.65 18.06 -6.16
N GLY A 65 12.33 17.93 -5.95
CA GLY A 65 11.42 19.07 -5.77
C GLY A 65 11.29 19.95 -7.01
N LEU A 66 11.32 19.36 -8.21
CA LEU A 66 11.19 20.07 -9.49
C LEU A 66 9.72 20.11 -9.92
N GLN A 67 9.21 21.29 -10.28
CA GLN A 67 7.94 21.39 -11.03
C GLN A 67 8.21 21.06 -12.50
N LEU A 68 7.66 19.94 -12.96
CA LEU A 68 7.80 19.42 -14.33
C LEU A 68 6.45 19.39 -15.08
N ASP A 69 5.44 20.04 -14.52
CA ASP A 69 4.03 20.07 -14.92
C ASP A 69 3.68 21.19 -15.92
N GLY A 70 4.69 21.69 -16.65
CA GLY A 70 4.54 22.76 -17.66
C GLY A 70 5.24 22.44 -18.97
N GLY A 71 4.64 22.89 -20.09
CA GLY A 71 5.26 22.81 -21.41
C GLY A 71 6.18 24.00 -21.68
N LEU A 72 7.30 23.76 -22.37
CA LEU A 72 8.15 24.82 -22.89
C LEU A 72 7.54 25.39 -24.17
N SER A 73 7.64 26.71 -24.37
CA SER A 73 7.27 27.35 -25.62
C SER A 73 8.22 26.92 -26.76
N ALA A 74 7.75 27.01 -28.00
CA ALA A 74 8.57 26.67 -29.17
C ALA A 74 9.91 27.44 -29.22
N GLN A 75 9.93 28.70 -28.74
CA GLN A 75 11.16 29.49 -28.63
C GLN A 75 12.10 29.00 -27.53
N GLU A 76 11.57 28.56 -26.39
CA GLU A 76 12.39 27.97 -25.31
C GLU A 76 12.97 26.62 -25.73
N ILE A 77 12.18 25.81 -26.45
CA ILE A 77 12.63 24.54 -27.04
C ILE A 77 13.73 24.79 -28.08
N GLU A 78 13.56 25.76 -28.99
CA GLU A 78 14.57 26.11 -29.98
C GLU A 78 15.84 26.68 -29.34
N GLY A 79 15.69 27.46 -28.25
CA GLY A 79 16.81 27.96 -27.44
C GLY A 79 17.60 26.85 -26.76
N LEU A 80 16.91 25.84 -26.19
CA LEU A 80 17.54 24.65 -25.62
C LEU A 80 18.27 23.83 -26.69
N HIS A 81 17.68 23.68 -27.87
CA HIS A 81 18.33 23.01 -29.00
C HIS A 81 19.62 23.71 -29.42
N LYS A 82 19.61 25.04 -29.56
CA LYS A 82 20.83 25.81 -29.85
C LYS A 82 21.86 25.65 -28.74
N SER A 83 21.46 25.76 -27.47
CA SER A 83 22.35 25.61 -26.33
C SER A 83 22.97 24.19 -26.24
N TRP A 84 22.21 23.13 -26.54
CA TRP A 84 22.73 21.76 -26.60
C TRP A 84 23.66 21.53 -27.79
N SER A 85 23.37 22.14 -28.93
CA SER A 85 24.22 22.10 -30.13
C SER A 85 25.53 22.87 -29.93
N GLU A 86 25.50 23.96 -29.16
CA GLU A 86 26.68 24.76 -28.83
C GLU A 86 27.52 24.12 -27.72
N MET A 87 26.90 23.48 -26.72
CA MET A 87 27.59 22.69 -25.68
C MET A 87 28.36 21.49 -26.26
N THR A 88 27.81 20.85 -27.29
CA THR A 88 28.47 19.73 -28.00
C THR A 88 29.60 20.19 -28.92
N MET A 89 29.63 21.47 -29.33
CA MET A 89 30.66 22.04 -30.21
C MET A 89 31.80 22.76 -29.46
N THR A 90 31.57 23.20 -28.21
CA THR A 90 32.56 24.00 -27.44
C THR A 90 33.35 23.22 -26.41
N GLN A 91 32.89 22.05 -25.95
CA GLN A 91 33.65 21.18 -25.06
C GLN A 91 34.15 19.95 -25.81
N GLY A 92 35.37 20.06 -26.33
CA GLY A 92 36.15 18.89 -26.72
C GLY A 92 36.33 17.97 -25.51
N GLU A 93 35.98 16.70 -25.71
CA GLU A 93 36.38 15.51 -24.95
C GLU A 93 35.68 15.15 -23.63
N HIS A 94 34.75 15.93 -23.06
CA HIS A 94 33.91 15.43 -21.95
C HIS A 94 32.48 15.97 -21.99
N SER A 95 31.68 15.45 -22.92
CA SER A 95 30.23 15.62 -22.92
C SER A 95 29.56 14.38 -22.32
N PHE A 96 28.53 14.53 -21.49
CA PHE A 96 27.72 13.43 -20.95
C PHE A 96 27.26 12.44 -22.04
N LEU A 97 27.02 12.92 -23.26
CA LEU A 97 26.63 12.11 -24.42
C LEU A 97 27.80 11.30 -25.02
N SER A 98 29.05 11.74 -24.83
CA SER A 98 30.25 10.99 -25.24
C SER A 98 30.58 9.82 -24.30
N GLU A 99 30.20 9.92 -23.02
CA GLU A 99 30.36 8.85 -22.02
C GLU A 99 29.16 7.88 -22.00
N HIS A 100 28.00 8.30 -22.54
CA HIS A 100 26.79 7.49 -22.65
C HIS A 100 26.22 7.48 -24.09
N PRO A 101 26.80 6.66 -25.02
CA PRO A 101 26.38 6.59 -26.42
C PRO A 101 24.93 6.12 -26.62
N SER A 102 24.33 5.43 -25.65
CA SER A 102 22.92 5.04 -25.64
C SER A 102 21.96 6.22 -25.40
N ALA A 103 22.44 7.38 -24.93
CA ALA A 103 21.65 8.59 -24.74
C ALA A 103 21.60 9.50 -25.98
N HIS A 104 22.56 9.34 -26.92
CA HIS A 104 22.25 9.05 -28.32
C HIS A 104 20.83 9.26 -28.89
N PRO A 105 20.33 10.45 -29.29
CA PRO A 105 19.01 10.53 -29.94
C PRO A 105 18.92 9.72 -31.24
N GLU A 106 20.05 9.55 -31.92
CA GLU A 106 20.17 8.69 -33.11
C GLU A 106 20.19 7.20 -32.76
N THR A 107 20.84 6.80 -31.65
CA THR A 107 20.86 5.42 -31.16
C THR A 107 19.47 4.97 -30.71
N PHE A 108 18.71 5.84 -30.04
CA PHE A 108 17.30 5.60 -29.69
C PHE A 108 16.42 5.42 -30.93
N ALA A 109 16.61 6.26 -31.96
CA ALA A 109 15.91 6.10 -33.24
C ALA A 109 16.26 4.78 -33.96
N GLN A 110 17.51 4.32 -33.83
CA GLN A 110 18.01 3.09 -34.42
C GLN A 110 17.49 1.85 -33.69
N GLU A 111 17.44 1.88 -32.35
CA GLU A 111 16.81 0.84 -31.52
C GLU A 111 15.30 0.72 -31.78
N ILE A 112 14.62 1.83 -32.09
CA ILE A 112 13.21 1.82 -32.49
C ILE A 112 13.02 1.15 -33.85
N LEU A 113 13.90 1.43 -34.81
CA LEU A 113 13.87 0.80 -36.13
C LEU A 113 14.13 -0.71 -36.05
N GLU A 114 15.08 -1.15 -35.23
CA GLU A 114 15.33 -2.58 -34.98
C GLU A 114 14.18 -3.29 -34.26
N LEU A 115 13.44 -2.57 -33.41
CA LEU A 115 12.24 -3.09 -32.74
C LEU A 115 11.07 -3.25 -33.71
N ILE A 116 10.89 -2.28 -34.62
CA ILE A 116 9.90 -2.35 -35.72
C ILE A 116 10.17 -3.57 -36.60
N ASP A 117 11.43 -3.83 -36.95
CA ASP A 117 11.82 -4.98 -37.77
C ASP A 117 11.63 -6.32 -37.03
N LYS A 118 11.87 -6.39 -35.71
CA LYS A 118 11.67 -7.62 -34.91
C LYS A 118 10.21 -7.96 -34.65
N VAL A 119 9.36 -6.96 -34.43
CA VAL A 119 7.93 -7.16 -34.13
C VAL A 119 7.14 -7.57 -35.38
N ALA A 120 7.64 -7.25 -36.58
CA ALA A 120 7.09 -7.74 -37.84
C ALA A 120 7.21 -9.27 -38.02
N ASP A 121 8.09 -9.94 -37.27
CA ASP A 121 8.34 -11.39 -37.36
C ASP A 121 7.61 -12.23 -36.28
N ASP A 122 6.98 -11.61 -35.28
CA ASP A 122 6.38 -12.33 -34.13
C ASP A 122 4.84 -12.19 -34.09
N GLU A 123 4.13 -13.16 -34.67
CA GLU A 123 2.66 -13.24 -34.72
C GLU A 123 2.00 -13.36 -33.32
N SER A 124 2.76 -13.51 -32.24
CA SER A 124 2.22 -13.84 -30.90
C SER A 124 1.90 -12.65 -29.99
N ALA A 125 2.36 -11.43 -30.31
CA ALA A 125 2.29 -10.25 -29.42
C ALA A 125 0.87 -9.64 -29.27
N ALA A 126 -0.09 -9.99 -30.11
CA ALA A 126 -1.43 -9.38 -30.16
C ALA A 126 -2.39 -9.79 -29.02
N LYS A 127 -1.90 -10.43 -27.94
CA LYS A 127 -2.73 -10.84 -26.80
C LYS A 127 -2.15 -10.36 -25.46
N LYS A 128 -2.69 -9.22 -24.99
CA LYS A 128 -3.07 -8.88 -23.59
C LYS A 128 -2.66 -7.46 -23.23
N VAL A 129 -3.57 -6.51 -23.42
CA VAL A 129 -3.84 -5.45 -22.44
C VAL A 129 -5.35 -5.19 -22.50
N GLN A 130 -6.13 -5.95 -21.74
CA GLN A 130 -7.43 -5.45 -21.28
C GLN A 130 -7.13 -4.65 -20.03
N SER A 131 -7.45 -3.35 -20.03
CA SER A 131 -7.37 -2.51 -18.85
C SER A 131 -8.17 -3.18 -17.72
N LYS A 132 -7.49 -3.66 -16.67
CA LYS A 132 -8.12 -4.33 -15.52
C LYS A 132 -9.14 -3.45 -14.78
N PHE A 133 -9.20 -2.15 -15.09
CA PHE A 133 -9.97 -1.15 -14.35
C PHE A 133 -11.30 -0.72 -14.99
N LEU A 134 -11.61 -1.15 -16.22
CA LEU A 134 -12.84 -0.74 -16.90
C LEU A 134 -13.70 -1.93 -17.33
N ILE A 135 -14.98 -1.87 -16.98
CA ILE A 135 -16.02 -2.57 -17.72
C ILE A 135 -16.18 -1.80 -19.05
N VAL A 136 -15.72 -2.39 -20.15
CA VAL A 136 -15.88 -1.79 -21.49
C VAL A 136 -17.05 -2.48 -22.19
N PRO A 137 -18.20 -1.80 -22.41
CA PRO A 137 -19.31 -2.37 -23.19
C PRO A 137 -18.89 -2.58 -24.65
N GLU A 138 -19.53 -3.53 -25.34
CA GLU A 138 -19.40 -3.63 -26.81
C GLU A 138 -19.89 -2.33 -27.46
N ILE A 139 -19.02 -1.70 -28.26
CA ILE A 139 -19.26 -0.39 -28.85
C ILE A 139 -19.96 -0.56 -30.19
N SER A 140 -21.22 -0.11 -30.29
CA SER A 140 -21.94 0.01 -31.55
C SER A 140 -21.91 1.48 -32.02
N PHE A 141 -21.31 1.74 -33.18
CA PHE A 141 -21.25 3.08 -33.76
C PHE A 141 -22.48 3.35 -34.65
N PRO A 142 -23.20 4.49 -34.49
CA PRO A 142 -24.31 4.87 -35.37
C PRO A 142 -23.80 5.40 -36.73
N LYS A 143 -24.58 5.11 -37.80
CA LYS A 143 -24.25 5.49 -39.19
C LYS A 143 -24.71 6.90 -39.54
N LEU A 144 -23.77 7.86 -39.51
CA LEU A 144 -23.51 8.99 -40.44
C LEU A 144 -22.73 10.09 -39.67
N ASN A 145 -21.59 10.57 -40.23
CA ASN A 145 -20.53 11.43 -39.62
C ASN A 145 -19.42 10.72 -38.83
N GLU A 146 -19.08 9.49 -39.23
CA GLU A 146 -18.22 8.55 -38.50
C GLU A 146 -16.73 8.94 -38.36
N GLU A 147 -16.08 9.55 -39.35
CA GLU A 147 -14.60 9.60 -39.33
C GLU A 147 -14.03 10.51 -38.23
N GLN A 148 -14.56 11.73 -38.09
CA GLN A 148 -14.10 12.67 -37.06
C GLN A 148 -14.46 12.19 -35.66
N LEU A 149 -15.66 11.61 -35.49
CA LEU A 149 -16.12 11.05 -34.22
C LEU A 149 -15.28 9.84 -33.80
N ILE A 150 -15.08 8.87 -34.70
CA ILE A 150 -14.26 7.68 -34.45
C ILE A 150 -12.81 8.08 -34.17
N ARG A 151 -12.27 9.05 -34.93
CA ARG A 151 -10.90 9.54 -34.72
C ARG A 151 -10.73 10.21 -33.36
N ALA A 152 -11.64 11.12 -32.99
CA ALA A 152 -11.62 11.77 -31.69
C ALA A 152 -11.77 10.75 -30.54
N PHE A 153 -12.70 9.81 -30.67
CA PHE A 153 -12.90 8.76 -29.67
C PHE A 153 -11.67 7.86 -29.51
N ARG A 154 -11.05 7.42 -30.61
CA ARG A 154 -9.81 6.63 -30.57
C ARG A 154 -8.63 7.38 -29.97
N ARG A 155 -8.47 8.67 -30.31
CA ARG A 155 -7.45 9.53 -29.69
C ARG A 155 -7.69 9.71 -28.20
N GLY A 156 -8.95 9.96 -27.81
CA GLY A 156 -9.37 10.03 -26.42
C GLY A 156 -9.01 8.75 -25.65
N MET A 157 -9.31 7.57 -26.19
CA MET A 157 -8.93 6.29 -25.58
C MET A 157 -7.41 6.15 -25.47
N GLY A 158 -6.66 6.47 -26.52
CA GLY A 158 -5.19 6.41 -26.49
C GLY A 158 -4.59 7.32 -25.41
N PHE A 159 -5.08 8.56 -25.29
CA PHE A 159 -4.67 9.45 -24.20
C PHE A 159 -5.09 8.94 -22.83
N PHE A 160 -6.28 8.34 -22.73
CA PHE A 160 -6.79 7.79 -21.47
C PHE A 160 -5.95 6.60 -20.98
N ASP A 161 -5.59 5.69 -21.88
CA ASP A 161 -4.71 4.53 -21.59
C ASP A 161 -3.31 4.99 -21.15
N LEU A 162 -2.87 6.15 -21.65
CA LEU A 162 -1.62 6.82 -21.24
C LEU A 162 -1.75 7.67 -19.97
N LEU A 163 -2.93 7.67 -19.31
CA LEU A 163 -3.26 8.52 -18.15
C LEU A 163 -3.14 10.04 -18.42
N MET A 164 -3.10 10.45 -19.69
CA MET A 164 -3.13 11.84 -20.15
C MET A 164 -4.57 12.37 -20.08
N PHE A 165 -5.09 12.51 -18.86
CA PHE A 165 -6.51 12.75 -18.63
C PHE A 165 -7.00 14.07 -19.21
N ARG A 166 -6.15 15.10 -19.30
CA ARG A 166 -6.54 16.39 -19.88
C ARG A 166 -6.85 16.26 -21.37
N GLU A 167 -5.93 15.68 -22.12
CA GLU A 167 -6.03 15.46 -23.56
C GLU A 167 -7.14 14.45 -23.87
N ALA A 168 -7.27 13.40 -23.05
CA ALA A 168 -8.38 12.46 -23.15
C ALA A 168 -9.73 13.16 -23.00
N ILE A 169 -9.90 13.99 -21.97
CA ILE A 169 -11.12 14.79 -21.76
C ILE A 169 -11.39 15.68 -22.97
N ASP A 170 -10.39 16.42 -23.45
CA ASP A 170 -10.55 17.34 -24.59
C ASP A 170 -11.07 16.60 -25.83
N GLU A 171 -10.55 15.40 -26.14
CA GLU A 171 -11.00 14.56 -27.26
C GLU A 171 -12.40 13.98 -27.04
N PHE A 172 -12.70 13.44 -25.84
CA PHE A 172 -14.03 12.91 -25.55
C PHE A 172 -15.12 13.99 -25.48
N GLU A 173 -14.78 15.22 -25.12
CA GLU A 173 -15.70 16.34 -25.25
C GLU A 173 -16.01 16.65 -26.71
N GLN A 174 -15.06 16.47 -27.64
CA GLN A 174 -15.37 16.58 -29.08
C GLN A 174 -16.36 15.50 -29.48
N VAL A 175 -16.18 14.26 -29.00
CA VAL A 175 -17.11 13.15 -29.28
C VAL A 175 -18.51 13.50 -28.80
N VAL A 176 -18.66 13.97 -27.55
CA VAL A 176 -19.97 14.34 -26.99
C VAL A 176 -20.57 15.60 -27.65
N ARG A 177 -19.75 16.49 -28.23
CA ARG A 177 -20.23 17.61 -29.06
C ARG A 177 -20.76 17.15 -30.42
N LEU A 178 -20.16 16.12 -31.01
CA LEU A 178 -20.57 15.55 -32.29
C LEU A 178 -21.80 14.64 -32.15
N ASP A 179 -21.85 13.88 -31.06
CA ASP A 179 -22.96 13.01 -30.69
C ASP A 179 -23.21 13.10 -29.17
N SER A 180 -24.26 13.83 -28.79
CA SER A 180 -24.60 14.03 -27.38
C SER A 180 -25.08 12.75 -26.70
N ASP A 181 -25.51 11.75 -27.44
CA ASP A 181 -26.08 10.52 -26.91
C ASP A 181 -25.03 9.39 -26.84
N PHE A 182 -23.78 9.68 -27.20
CA PHE A 182 -22.66 8.73 -27.11
C PHE A 182 -22.27 8.47 -25.64
N VAL A 183 -23.00 7.57 -24.99
CA VAL A 183 -22.88 7.27 -23.55
C VAL A 183 -21.46 6.84 -23.16
N ILE A 184 -20.79 6.04 -23.98
CA ILE A 184 -19.44 5.53 -23.67
C ILE A 184 -18.42 6.67 -23.52
N ALA A 185 -18.47 7.70 -24.36
CA ALA A 185 -17.59 8.87 -24.23
C ALA A 185 -17.91 9.68 -22.97
N ARG A 186 -19.17 9.71 -22.53
CA ARG A 186 -19.54 10.33 -21.23
C ARG A 186 -18.97 9.55 -20.05
N LEU A 187 -18.93 8.22 -20.12
CA LEU A 187 -18.27 7.39 -19.09
C LEU A 187 -16.76 7.66 -19.05
N TYR A 188 -16.09 7.72 -20.21
CA TYR A 188 -14.68 8.09 -20.27
C TYR A 188 -14.41 9.52 -19.80
N LEU A 189 -15.28 10.49 -20.09
CA LEU A 189 -15.20 11.83 -19.51
C LEU A 189 -15.29 11.78 -17.99
N ALA A 190 -16.26 11.05 -17.45
CA ALA A 190 -16.41 10.91 -16.01
C ALA A 190 -15.16 10.31 -15.35
N LEU A 191 -14.60 9.26 -15.94
CA LEU A 191 -13.36 8.65 -15.47
C LEU A 191 -12.14 9.57 -15.61
N GLY A 192 -12.06 10.34 -16.70
CA GLY A 192 -10.98 11.31 -16.90
C GLY A 192 -11.04 12.44 -15.87
N TYR A 193 -12.25 12.98 -15.61
CA TYR A 193 -12.48 13.96 -14.57
C TYR A 193 -12.20 13.39 -13.17
N LEU A 194 -12.55 12.12 -12.91
CA LEU A 194 -12.18 11.41 -11.68
C LEU A 194 -10.66 11.30 -11.52
N GLY A 195 -9.92 10.95 -12.58
CA GLY A 195 -8.45 10.93 -12.57
C GLY A 195 -7.82 12.28 -12.26
N LYS A 196 -8.49 13.37 -12.66
CA LYS A 196 -8.13 14.76 -12.31
C LYS A 196 -8.67 15.24 -10.95
N GLN A 197 -9.38 14.37 -10.21
CA GLN A 197 -10.07 14.70 -8.95
C GLN A 197 -11.14 15.80 -9.07
N ASP A 198 -11.64 16.03 -10.28
CA ASP A 198 -12.78 16.93 -10.55
C ASP A 198 -14.09 16.14 -10.42
N TYR A 199 -14.49 15.93 -9.16
CA TYR A 199 -15.65 15.10 -8.82
C TYR A 199 -16.98 15.69 -9.28
N GLU A 200 -17.06 17.03 -9.42
CA GLU A 200 -18.27 17.72 -9.86
C GLU A 200 -18.56 17.42 -11.33
N ASN A 201 -17.57 17.62 -12.21
CA ASN A 201 -17.72 17.30 -13.63
C ASN A 201 -17.89 15.79 -13.83
N ALA A 202 -17.14 14.95 -13.09
CA ALA A 202 -17.31 13.50 -13.14
C ALA A 202 -18.76 13.09 -12.84
N THR A 203 -19.31 13.57 -11.72
CA THR A 203 -20.70 13.34 -11.31
C THR A 203 -21.70 13.83 -12.35
N ARG A 204 -21.48 15.01 -12.96
CA ARG A 204 -22.34 15.55 -14.01
C ARG A 204 -22.41 14.60 -15.21
N HIS A 205 -21.26 14.12 -15.69
CA HIS A 205 -21.21 13.22 -16.84
C HIS A 205 -21.83 11.84 -16.54
N LEU A 206 -21.65 11.31 -15.32
CA LEU A 206 -22.31 10.08 -14.89
C LEU A 206 -23.83 10.21 -14.85
N ARG A 207 -24.37 11.31 -14.30
CA ARG A 207 -25.82 11.56 -14.29
C ARG A 207 -26.41 11.66 -15.69
N LEU A 208 -25.67 12.24 -16.63
CA LEU A 208 -26.09 12.31 -18.03
C LEU A 208 -26.03 10.94 -18.71
N ALA A 209 -25.00 10.13 -18.40
CA ALA A 209 -24.89 8.76 -18.90
C ALA A 209 -26.05 7.87 -18.40
N ALA A 210 -26.54 8.10 -17.19
CA ALA A 210 -27.65 7.35 -16.58
C ALA A 210 -29.04 7.64 -17.17
N ILE A 211 -29.19 8.64 -18.04
CA ILE A 211 -30.48 8.97 -18.68
C ILE A 211 -30.78 8.03 -19.87
N GLY A 212 -29.75 7.37 -20.40
CA GLY A 212 -29.86 6.48 -21.57
C GLY A 212 -30.62 5.18 -21.31
N GLU A 213 -30.67 4.31 -22.32
CA GLU A 213 -31.23 2.96 -22.15
C GLU A 213 -30.43 2.16 -21.13
N SER A 214 -31.14 1.53 -20.19
CA SER A 214 -30.52 0.70 -19.14
C SER A 214 -29.79 -0.47 -19.77
N ASN A 215 -28.50 -0.56 -19.46
CA ASN A 215 -27.62 -1.64 -19.85
C ASN A 215 -26.82 -2.04 -18.60
N PRO A 216 -26.88 -3.31 -18.16
CA PRO A 216 -26.22 -3.74 -16.93
C PRO A 216 -24.74 -3.38 -16.82
N PHE A 217 -24.00 -3.37 -17.94
CA PHE A 217 -22.58 -3.01 -17.95
C PHE A 217 -22.36 -1.50 -17.83
N ILE A 218 -23.22 -0.70 -18.47
CA ILE A 218 -23.19 0.77 -18.35
C ILE A 218 -23.58 1.16 -16.92
N ASP A 219 -24.67 0.59 -16.40
CA ASP A 219 -25.17 0.84 -15.04
C ASP A 219 -24.11 0.45 -14.01
N ALA A 220 -23.49 -0.72 -14.15
CA ALA A 220 -22.36 -1.15 -13.32
C ALA A 220 -21.16 -0.19 -13.42
N THR A 221 -20.84 0.33 -14.61
CA THR A 221 -19.73 1.30 -14.77
C THR A 221 -20.04 2.62 -14.07
N ILE A 222 -21.29 3.09 -14.16
CA ILE A 222 -21.76 4.32 -13.51
C ILE A 222 -21.65 4.16 -12.00
N HIS A 223 -22.23 3.09 -11.45
CA HIS A 223 -22.17 2.78 -10.02
C HIS A 223 -20.72 2.59 -9.55
N ASN A 224 -19.87 1.89 -10.31
CA ASN A 224 -18.47 1.72 -9.95
C ASN A 224 -17.75 3.07 -9.86
N THR A 225 -18.01 3.97 -10.81
CA THR A 225 -17.39 5.31 -10.83
C THR A 225 -17.90 6.18 -9.68
N PHE A 226 -19.21 6.17 -9.37
CA PHE A 226 -19.74 6.83 -8.18
C PHE A 226 -19.14 6.28 -6.89
N GLY A 227 -18.99 4.96 -6.79
CA GLY A 227 -18.33 4.29 -5.68
C GLY A 227 -16.91 4.81 -5.45
N HIS A 228 -16.12 4.96 -6.52
CA HIS A 228 -14.78 5.55 -6.43
C HIS A 228 -14.78 7.02 -6.03
N ILE A 229 -15.71 7.83 -6.55
CA ILE A 229 -15.85 9.24 -6.16
C ILE A 229 -16.13 9.35 -4.65
N TYR A 230 -17.12 8.61 -4.15
CA TYR A 230 -17.48 8.64 -2.73
C TYR A 230 -16.35 8.10 -1.84
N ALA A 231 -15.67 7.02 -2.25
CA ALA A 231 -14.55 6.47 -1.51
C ALA A 231 -13.38 7.48 -1.41
N ALA A 232 -13.06 8.18 -2.50
CA ALA A 232 -12.02 9.22 -2.51
C ALA A 232 -12.36 10.40 -1.58
N GLN A 233 -13.65 10.68 -1.37
CA GLN A 233 -14.14 11.69 -0.44
C GLN A 233 -14.28 11.17 1.01
N GLY A 234 -13.92 9.92 1.27
CA GLY A 234 -14.07 9.27 2.59
C GLY A 234 -15.51 8.90 2.95
N GLN A 235 -16.45 8.98 2.00
CA GLN A 235 -17.86 8.65 2.17
C GLN A 235 -18.09 7.15 1.95
N TYR A 236 -17.49 6.32 2.80
CA TYR A 236 -17.46 4.87 2.63
C TYR A 236 -18.83 4.19 2.68
N VAL A 237 -19.81 4.75 3.39
CA VAL A 237 -21.18 4.20 3.44
C VAL A 237 -21.87 4.36 2.09
N ASP A 238 -21.75 5.53 1.46
CA ASP A 238 -22.34 5.79 0.14
C ASP A 238 -21.59 5.02 -0.94
N ALA A 239 -20.25 4.98 -0.87
CA ALA A 239 -19.42 4.15 -1.75
C ALA A 239 -19.81 2.66 -1.71
N ALA A 240 -20.04 2.10 -0.52
CA ALA A 240 -20.48 0.72 -0.36
C ALA A 240 -21.85 0.46 -1.03
N ARG A 241 -22.79 1.42 -0.97
CA ARG A 241 -24.08 1.26 -1.67
C ARG A 241 -23.89 1.21 -3.18
N GLU A 242 -23.02 2.05 -3.72
CA GLU A 242 -22.72 2.06 -5.15
C GLU A 242 -22.03 0.76 -5.58
N PHE A 243 -20.97 0.32 -4.90
CA PHE A 243 -20.31 -0.96 -5.23
C PHE A 243 -21.23 -2.18 -5.05
N ALA A 244 -22.21 -2.13 -4.14
CA ALA A 244 -23.22 -3.17 -4.02
C ALA A 244 -24.10 -3.29 -5.27
N GLN A 245 -24.47 -2.16 -5.91
CA GLN A 245 -25.17 -2.18 -7.19
C GLN A 245 -24.32 -2.80 -8.30
N VAL A 246 -23.01 -2.56 -8.28
CA VAL A 246 -22.08 -3.14 -9.27
C VAL A 246 -22.09 -4.67 -9.22
N VAL A 247 -21.99 -5.26 -8.02
CA VAL A 247 -22.00 -6.74 -7.87
C VAL A 247 -23.38 -7.35 -8.10
N GLU A 248 -24.48 -6.59 -7.94
CA GLU A 248 -25.82 -7.00 -8.35
C GLU A 248 -25.96 -7.09 -9.87
N HIS A 249 -25.41 -6.12 -10.60
CA HIS A 249 -25.44 -6.12 -12.07
C HIS A 249 -24.41 -7.06 -12.71
N VAL A 250 -23.21 -7.14 -12.13
CA VAL A 250 -22.09 -7.94 -12.63
C VAL A 250 -21.49 -8.75 -11.47
N PRO A 251 -22.11 -9.89 -11.11
CA PRO A 251 -21.63 -10.74 -10.01
C PRO A 251 -20.23 -11.35 -10.21
N GLY A 252 -19.69 -11.28 -11.44
CA GLY A 252 -18.33 -11.73 -11.73
C GLY A 252 -17.26 -10.64 -11.57
N PHE A 253 -17.63 -9.42 -11.16
CA PHE A 253 -16.68 -8.31 -11.10
C PHE A 253 -15.94 -8.29 -9.76
N ARG A 254 -14.80 -8.98 -9.72
CA ARG A 254 -13.95 -9.15 -8.53
C ARG A 254 -13.59 -7.83 -7.84
N ASP A 255 -13.22 -6.80 -8.60
CA ASP A 255 -12.80 -5.52 -8.02
C ASP A 255 -13.93 -4.76 -7.34
N ALA A 256 -15.18 -4.95 -7.79
CA ALA A 256 -16.34 -4.38 -7.10
C ALA A 256 -16.56 -5.02 -5.73
N TYR A 257 -16.41 -6.35 -5.62
CA TYR A 257 -16.43 -7.03 -4.32
C TYR A 257 -15.30 -6.56 -3.41
N PHE A 258 -14.08 -6.41 -3.96
CA PHE A 258 -12.94 -5.93 -3.19
C PHE A 258 -13.15 -4.49 -2.68
N ASN A 259 -13.60 -3.58 -3.54
CA ASN A 259 -13.86 -2.19 -3.17
C ASN A 259 -15.02 -2.07 -2.17
N LEU A 260 -16.08 -2.87 -2.34
CA LEU A 260 -17.18 -2.99 -1.38
C LEU A 260 -16.65 -3.44 -0.01
N ALA A 261 -15.79 -4.46 0.01
CA ALA A 261 -15.18 -4.98 1.22
C ALA A 261 -14.28 -3.95 1.93
N VAL A 262 -13.47 -3.20 1.18
CA VAL A 262 -12.66 -2.09 1.70
C VAL A 262 -13.55 -1.01 2.32
N CYS A 263 -14.68 -0.68 1.69
CA CYS A 263 -15.64 0.27 2.26
C CYS A 263 -16.21 -0.24 3.59
N TYR A 264 -16.65 -1.50 3.65
CA TYR A 264 -17.10 -2.13 4.91
C TYR A 264 -16.02 -2.15 5.99
N TYR A 265 -14.77 -2.43 5.61
CA TYR A 265 -13.64 -2.42 6.55
C TYR A 265 -13.41 -1.04 7.17
N ASN A 266 -13.46 0.02 6.36
CA ASN A 266 -13.24 1.40 6.81
C ASN A 266 -14.36 1.91 7.73
N VAL A 267 -15.61 1.47 7.54
CA VAL A 267 -16.72 1.80 8.46
C VAL A 267 -16.73 0.93 9.73
N GLY A 268 -15.84 -0.06 9.81
CA GLY A 268 -15.71 -0.97 10.95
C GLY A 268 -16.65 -2.18 10.93
N ASP A 269 -17.36 -2.42 9.81
CA ASP A 269 -18.19 -3.59 9.61
C ASP A 269 -17.36 -4.77 9.09
N PHE A 270 -16.53 -5.32 9.97
CA PHE A 270 -15.58 -6.38 9.61
C PHE A 270 -16.25 -7.68 9.17
N ARG A 271 -17.54 -7.90 9.48
CA ARG A 271 -18.27 -9.12 9.07
C ARG A 271 -18.66 -9.04 7.60
N ASN A 272 -19.25 -7.92 7.18
CA ASN A 272 -19.59 -7.72 5.78
C ASN A 272 -18.33 -7.51 4.92
N ALA A 273 -17.29 -6.87 5.47
CA ALA A 273 -15.98 -6.80 4.82
C ALA A 273 -15.40 -8.19 4.56
N LEU A 274 -15.40 -9.07 5.57
CA LEU A 274 -14.92 -10.44 5.45
C LEU A 274 -15.67 -11.19 4.33
N TYR A 275 -17.00 -11.16 4.34
CA TYR A 275 -17.81 -11.83 3.31
C TYR A 275 -17.49 -11.33 1.90
N ALA A 276 -17.40 -10.00 1.70
CA ALA A 276 -17.13 -9.44 0.39
C ALA A 276 -15.68 -9.72 -0.08
N PHE A 277 -14.69 -9.72 0.80
CA PHE A 277 -13.33 -10.14 0.43
C PHE A 277 -13.26 -11.63 0.08
N GLU A 278 -14.01 -12.50 0.77
CA GLU A 278 -14.12 -13.92 0.42
C GLU A 278 -14.71 -14.09 -0.99
N GLN A 279 -15.76 -13.34 -1.34
CA GLN A 279 -16.29 -13.36 -2.73
C GLN A 279 -15.24 -12.90 -3.75
N ALA A 280 -14.46 -11.86 -3.45
CA ALA A 280 -13.38 -11.42 -4.33
C ALA A 280 -12.28 -12.49 -4.52
N ALA A 281 -11.91 -13.19 -3.44
CA ALA A 281 -10.89 -14.24 -3.45
C ALA A 281 -11.36 -15.55 -4.10
N ASP A 282 -12.68 -15.82 -4.07
CA ASP A 282 -13.28 -16.99 -4.74
C ASP A 282 -13.35 -16.81 -6.27
N LEU A 283 -13.41 -15.57 -6.75
CA LEU A 283 -13.42 -15.24 -8.19
C LEU A 283 -12.03 -15.36 -8.83
N GLU A 284 -11.00 -14.86 -8.17
CA GLU A 284 -9.60 -14.95 -8.59
C GLU A 284 -8.71 -15.10 -7.35
N ASP A 285 -7.73 -16.03 -7.42
CA ASP A 285 -6.74 -16.20 -6.35
C ASP A 285 -5.92 -14.91 -6.19
N ASP A 286 -6.31 -14.11 -5.19
CA ASP A 286 -5.75 -12.79 -4.98
C ASP A 286 -5.09 -12.66 -3.61
N TRP A 287 -3.78 -12.42 -3.63
CA TRP A 287 -2.97 -12.24 -2.42
C TRP A 287 -3.45 -11.05 -1.58
N GLU A 288 -3.97 -10.00 -2.20
CA GLU A 288 -4.43 -8.79 -1.53
C GLU A 288 -5.76 -9.04 -0.81
N ALA A 289 -6.71 -9.72 -1.47
CA ALA A 289 -7.97 -10.12 -0.82
C ALA A 289 -7.70 -11.03 0.38
N GLU A 290 -6.85 -12.05 0.24
CA GLU A 290 -6.46 -12.95 1.34
C GLU A 290 -5.81 -12.19 2.51
N ARG A 291 -4.96 -11.20 2.22
CA ARG A 291 -4.36 -10.32 3.23
C ARG A 291 -5.43 -9.56 4.01
N PHE A 292 -6.43 -8.99 3.31
CA PHE A 292 -7.52 -8.25 3.95
C PHE A 292 -8.53 -9.14 4.69
N ILE A 293 -8.76 -10.38 4.25
CA ILE A 293 -9.48 -11.40 5.01
C ILE A 293 -8.77 -11.67 6.35
N GLY A 294 -7.45 -11.85 6.31
CA GLY A 294 -6.62 -11.98 7.51
C GLY A 294 -6.79 -10.79 8.46
N TYR A 295 -6.75 -9.58 7.94
CA TYR A 295 -7.00 -8.37 8.73
C TYR A 295 -8.41 -8.34 9.33
N ALA A 296 -9.46 -8.68 8.57
CA ALA A 296 -10.83 -8.71 9.07
C ALA A 296 -10.96 -9.69 10.25
N TRP A 297 -10.35 -10.88 10.17
CA TRP A 297 -10.32 -11.84 11.27
C TRP A 297 -9.61 -11.32 12.52
N ILE A 298 -8.47 -10.63 12.36
CA ILE A 298 -7.77 -9.97 13.49
C ILE A 298 -8.69 -8.94 14.15
N ARG A 299 -9.37 -8.09 13.36
CA ARG A 299 -10.30 -7.08 13.89
C ARG A 299 -11.52 -7.66 14.58
N LEU A 300 -11.97 -8.84 14.15
CA LEU A 300 -13.01 -9.63 14.81
C LEU A 300 -12.52 -10.36 16.07
N GLY A 301 -11.21 -10.34 16.37
CA GLY A 301 -10.62 -10.94 17.56
C GLY A 301 -10.22 -12.41 17.42
N TYR A 302 -10.09 -12.91 16.18
CA TYR A 302 -9.75 -14.32 15.90
C TYR A 302 -8.43 -14.42 15.09
N PRO A 303 -7.27 -14.13 15.71
CA PRO A 303 -5.97 -14.17 15.01
C PRO A 303 -5.57 -15.58 14.55
N ASP A 304 -6.11 -16.62 15.18
CA ASP A 304 -5.97 -18.02 14.76
C ASP A 304 -6.63 -18.29 13.40
N LYS A 305 -7.78 -17.68 13.14
CA LYS A 305 -8.46 -17.75 11.84
C LYS A 305 -7.78 -16.89 10.77
N ALA A 306 -7.11 -15.81 11.16
CA ALA A 306 -6.37 -14.97 10.24
C ALA A 306 -5.15 -15.68 9.62
N LEU A 307 -4.51 -16.58 10.37
CA LEU A 307 -3.25 -17.21 9.96
C LEU A 307 -3.29 -17.92 8.59
N PRO A 308 -4.24 -18.84 8.30
CA PRO A 308 -4.28 -19.53 7.01
C PRO A 308 -4.40 -18.58 5.81
N HIS A 309 -5.06 -17.42 5.99
CA HIS A 309 -5.23 -16.42 4.95
C HIS A 309 -3.94 -15.63 4.69
N PHE A 310 -3.25 -15.18 5.74
CA PHE A 310 -1.92 -14.59 5.57
C PHE A 310 -0.91 -15.57 4.97
N GLU A 311 -0.98 -16.86 5.33
CA GLU A 311 -0.15 -17.90 4.71
C GLU A 311 -0.51 -18.13 3.24
N LYS A 312 -1.80 -18.03 2.86
CA LYS A 312 -2.22 -18.08 1.45
C LYS A 312 -1.74 -16.85 0.69
N ALA A 313 -1.90 -15.65 1.24
CA ALA A 313 -1.36 -14.41 0.68
C ALA A 313 0.15 -14.51 0.45
N TYR A 314 0.90 -15.07 1.41
CA TYR A 314 2.33 -15.32 1.27
C TYR A 314 2.68 -16.35 0.19
N ARG A 315 1.87 -17.41 0.01
CA ARG A 315 2.08 -18.36 -1.11
C ARG A 315 1.85 -17.71 -2.46
N LEU A 316 0.85 -16.83 -2.58
CA LEU A 316 0.51 -16.13 -3.80
C LEU A 316 1.50 -15.01 -4.14
N ASN A 317 2.06 -14.32 -3.13
CA ASN A 317 3.06 -13.27 -3.32
C ASN A 317 4.14 -13.28 -2.22
N SER A 318 5.10 -14.18 -2.35
CA SER A 318 6.10 -14.46 -1.29
C SER A 318 7.20 -13.41 -1.12
N LEU A 319 7.23 -12.39 -1.98
CA LEU A 319 8.19 -11.29 -1.97
C LEU A 319 7.54 -9.93 -1.66
N ASN A 320 6.23 -9.90 -1.40
CA ASN A 320 5.57 -8.67 -0.96
C ASN A 320 6.03 -8.31 0.46
N GLU A 321 6.60 -7.11 0.62
CA GLU A 321 7.13 -6.62 1.89
C GLU A 321 6.07 -6.59 3.00
N HIS A 322 4.87 -6.09 2.70
CA HIS A 322 3.79 -6.00 3.66
C HIS A 322 3.39 -7.39 4.17
N ILE A 323 3.21 -8.36 3.28
CA ILE A 323 2.84 -9.73 3.67
C ILE A 323 3.91 -10.36 4.57
N LEU A 324 5.19 -10.17 4.26
CA LEU A 324 6.29 -10.70 5.08
C LEU A 324 6.26 -10.14 6.50
N LEU A 325 6.08 -8.83 6.64
CA LEU A 325 6.00 -8.15 7.93
C LEU A 325 4.76 -8.56 8.72
N GLU A 326 3.60 -8.52 8.09
CA GLU A 326 2.30 -8.81 8.72
C GLU A 326 2.19 -10.27 9.17
N LEU A 327 2.64 -11.22 8.35
CA LEU A 327 2.66 -12.63 8.73
C LEU A 327 3.69 -12.89 9.84
N ALA A 328 4.84 -12.20 9.81
CA ALA A 328 5.80 -12.28 10.91
C ALA A 328 5.19 -11.76 12.22
N ASP A 329 4.51 -10.61 12.20
CA ASP A 329 3.84 -10.05 13.37
C ASP A 329 2.72 -10.95 13.89
N LEU A 330 1.94 -11.54 12.99
CA LEU A 330 0.93 -12.52 13.36
C LEU A 330 1.57 -13.75 14.02
N TYR A 331 2.63 -14.32 13.44
CA TYR A 331 3.40 -15.40 14.06
C TYR A 331 3.93 -15.01 15.45
N GLN A 332 4.43 -13.78 15.62
CA GLN A 332 4.90 -13.30 16.92
C GLN A 332 3.78 -13.23 17.96
N SER A 333 2.60 -12.76 17.55
CA SER A 333 1.41 -12.65 18.40
C SER A 333 0.88 -14.02 18.85
N LEU A 334 0.93 -15.00 17.96
CA LEU A 334 0.53 -16.40 18.21
C LEU A 334 1.64 -17.21 18.91
N GLY A 335 2.85 -16.63 19.03
CA GLY A 335 3.99 -17.25 19.72
C GLY A 335 4.84 -18.19 18.87
N TYR A 336 4.67 -18.19 17.54
CA TYR A 336 5.51 -18.90 16.58
C TYR A 336 6.82 -18.14 16.28
N ILE A 337 7.65 -17.96 17.31
CA ILE A 337 8.82 -17.06 17.28
C ILE A 337 9.83 -17.43 16.20
N GLN A 338 10.10 -18.72 16.00
CA GLN A 338 11.05 -19.19 15.00
C GLN A 338 10.56 -18.92 13.56
N ALA A 339 9.25 -19.09 13.31
CA ALA A 339 8.65 -18.79 12.00
C ALA A 339 8.71 -17.28 11.72
N ALA A 340 8.38 -16.44 12.71
CA ALA A 340 8.53 -14.99 12.60
C ALA A 340 9.98 -14.56 12.33
N GLN A 341 10.95 -15.16 13.02
CA GLN A 341 12.36 -14.86 12.80
C GLN A 341 12.81 -15.22 11.39
N SER A 342 12.37 -16.36 10.86
CA SER A 342 12.67 -16.77 9.48
C SER A 342 12.11 -15.76 8.47
N LEU A 343 10.86 -15.32 8.64
CA LEU A 343 10.24 -14.34 7.75
C LEU A 343 10.92 -12.98 7.82
N LEU A 344 11.24 -12.48 9.02
CA LEU A 344 11.92 -11.20 9.17
C LEU A 344 13.35 -11.22 8.62
N ARG A 345 14.05 -12.36 8.70
CA ARG A 345 15.36 -12.51 8.03
C ARG A 345 15.21 -12.46 6.51
N LYS A 346 14.24 -13.19 5.95
CA LYS A 346 13.93 -13.12 4.52
C LYS A 346 13.56 -11.69 4.10
N ALA A 347 12.69 -11.02 4.86
CA ALA A 347 12.34 -9.62 4.61
C ALA A 347 13.58 -8.72 4.65
N HIS A 348 14.53 -8.96 5.56
CA HIS A 348 15.75 -8.17 5.65
C HIS A 348 16.72 -8.41 4.48
N GLU A 349 16.72 -9.61 3.89
CA GLU A 349 17.51 -9.91 2.69
C GLU A 349 17.02 -9.11 1.48
N PHE A 350 15.70 -8.98 1.29
CA PHE A 350 15.12 -8.23 0.16
C PHE A 350 14.96 -6.73 0.43
N PHE A 351 14.70 -6.34 1.68
CA PHE A 351 14.40 -4.98 2.10
C PHE A 351 15.33 -4.51 3.24
N PRO A 352 16.66 -4.45 3.04
CA PRO A 352 17.64 -4.19 4.09
C PRO A 352 17.54 -2.78 4.72
N HIS A 353 16.86 -1.86 4.04
CA HIS A 353 16.65 -0.47 4.45
C HIS A 353 15.23 -0.19 4.95
N ASN A 354 14.35 -1.20 5.02
CA ASN A 354 13.03 -1.02 5.62
C ASN A 354 13.14 -0.93 7.15
N ALA A 355 12.63 0.17 7.71
CA ALA A 355 12.72 0.43 9.15
C ALA A 355 11.92 -0.58 9.99
N GLU A 356 10.73 -0.99 9.54
CA GLU A 356 9.87 -1.94 10.23
C GLU A 356 10.49 -3.35 10.27
N VAL A 357 11.13 -3.78 9.18
CA VAL A 357 11.85 -5.07 9.14
C VAL A 357 12.98 -5.09 10.18
N VAL A 358 13.80 -4.03 10.23
CA VAL A 358 14.87 -3.89 11.21
C VAL A 358 14.30 -3.82 12.64
N GLY A 359 13.18 -3.12 12.82
CA GLY A 359 12.48 -3.02 14.09
C GLY A 359 11.94 -4.37 14.58
N GLY A 360 11.33 -5.16 13.69
CA GLY A 360 10.85 -6.51 13.98
C GLY A 360 11.98 -7.44 14.43
N LEU A 361 13.14 -7.41 13.76
CA LEU A 361 14.33 -8.14 14.21
C LEU A 361 14.83 -7.66 15.58
N GLY A 362 14.81 -6.35 15.82
CA GLY A 362 15.17 -5.76 17.12
C GLY A 362 14.25 -6.22 18.24
N TRP A 363 12.95 -6.28 17.96
CA TRP A 363 11.95 -6.76 18.90
C TRP A 363 12.10 -8.25 19.20
N LEU A 364 12.37 -9.08 18.20
CA LEU A 364 12.70 -10.50 18.41
C LEU A 364 13.95 -10.67 19.28
N ALA A 365 15.03 -9.93 18.98
CA ALA A 365 16.24 -9.95 19.79
C ALA A 365 15.97 -9.54 21.25
N MET A 366 15.12 -8.52 21.46
CA MET A 366 14.70 -8.09 22.78
C MET A 366 13.94 -9.19 23.54
N ARG A 367 13.04 -9.91 22.86
CA ARG A 367 12.28 -11.02 23.45
C ARG A 367 13.14 -12.23 23.81
N GLU A 368 14.20 -12.48 23.06
CA GLU A 368 15.16 -13.57 23.33
C GLU A 368 16.19 -13.20 24.41
N GLY A 369 16.19 -11.94 24.88
CA GLY A 369 17.16 -11.44 25.87
C GLY A 369 18.49 -10.98 25.27
N HIS A 370 18.59 -10.92 23.94
CA HIS A 370 19.75 -10.39 23.22
C HIS A 370 19.72 -8.84 23.19
N PHE A 371 19.76 -8.22 24.37
CA PHE A 371 19.50 -6.77 24.53
C PHE A 371 20.48 -5.87 23.77
N ALA A 372 21.78 -6.22 23.71
CA ALA A 372 22.76 -5.44 22.97
C ALA A 372 22.45 -5.40 21.46
N THR A 373 22.06 -6.55 20.89
CA THR A 373 21.63 -6.66 19.50
C THR A 373 20.34 -5.87 19.26
N ALA A 374 19.38 -5.96 20.17
CA ALA A 374 18.14 -5.20 20.11
C ALA A 374 18.39 -3.68 20.09
N ILE A 375 19.27 -3.19 20.98
CA ILE A 375 19.66 -1.77 21.02
C ILE A 375 20.28 -1.32 19.69
N ALA A 376 21.18 -2.13 19.11
CA ALA A 376 21.79 -1.81 17.82
C ALA A 376 20.75 -1.74 16.69
N LEU A 377 19.81 -2.69 16.65
CA LEU A 377 18.74 -2.73 15.66
C LEU A 377 17.76 -1.57 15.83
N PHE A 378 17.34 -1.23 17.04
CA PHE A 378 16.46 -0.07 17.26
C PHE A 378 17.14 1.26 16.92
N LYS A 379 18.44 1.41 17.21
CA LYS A 379 19.23 2.58 16.75
C LYS A 379 19.25 2.65 15.22
N LYS A 380 19.42 1.51 14.53
CA LYS A 380 19.34 1.44 13.07
C LYS A 380 17.93 1.79 12.56
N GLN A 381 16.87 1.27 13.17
CA GLN A 381 15.48 1.61 12.82
C GLN A 381 15.22 3.12 12.94
N ILE A 382 15.68 3.76 14.03
CA ILE A 382 15.57 5.21 14.21
C ILE A 382 16.37 5.97 13.16
N SER A 383 17.56 5.48 12.76
CA SER A 383 18.34 6.11 11.69
C SER A 383 17.64 6.05 10.32
N LEU A 384 16.86 5.00 10.06
CA LEU A 384 16.07 4.82 8.85
C LEU A 384 14.76 5.60 8.89
N SER A 385 14.15 5.73 10.07
CA SER A 385 12.91 6.50 10.31
C SER A 385 13.03 7.33 11.60
N PRO A 386 13.55 8.57 11.51
CA PRO A 386 13.86 9.41 12.68
C PRO A 386 12.67 9.77 13.56
N ASN A 387 11.44 9.70 13.03
CA ASN A 387 10.21 10.03 13.75
C ASN A 387 9.46 8.81 14.31
N HIS A 388 10.05 7.62 14.24
CA HIS A 388 9.40 6.39 14.64
C HIS A 388 9.27 6.26 16.17
N GLN A 389 8.10 6.61 16.71
CA GLN A 389 7.88 6.61 18.16
C GLN A 389 8.03 5.22 18.80
N GLN A 390 7.53 4.17 18.16
CA GLN A 390 7.66 2.81 18.65
C GLN A 390 9.13 2.36 18.76
N ALA A 391 10.00 2.79 17.84
CA ALA A 391 11.41 2.47 17.88
C ALA A 391 12.12 3.14 19.08
N LEU A 392 11.83 4.43 19.32
CA LEU A 392 12.30 5.15 20.51
C LEU A 392 11.83 4.49 21.81
N PHE A 393 10.57 4.04 21.82
CA PHE A 393 9.99 3.33 22.94
C PHE A 393 10.73 2.02 23.22
N ASN A 394 10.88 1.17 22.20
CA ASN A 394 11.57 -0.11 22.31
C ASN A 394 13.04 0.07 22.73
N LEU A 395 13.73 1.06 22.17
CA LEU A 395 15.10 1.40 22.55
C LEU A 395 15.18 1.81 24.03
N GLY A 396 14.28 2.67 24.51
CA GLY A 396 14.27 3.12 25.90
C GLY A 396 14.15 1.96 26.88
N TRP A 397 13.24 1.01 26.61
CA TRP A 397 13.10 -0.18 27.43
C TRP A 397 14.27 -1.16 27.32
N ALA A 398 14.86 -1.32 26.14
CA ALA A 398 16.06 -2.14 25.98
C ALA A 398 17.24 -1.55 26.77
N CYS A 399 17.43 -0.23 26.76
CA CYS A 399 18.44 0.47 27.55
C CYS A 399 18.21 0.34 29.07
N LEU A 400 16.95 0.33 29.55
CA LEU A 400 16.67 0.04 30.96
C LEU A 400 17.13 -1.37 31.35
N LYS A 401 16.99 -2.36 30.46
CA LYS A 401 17.43 -3.74 30.72
C LYS A 401 18.94 -3.90 30.76
N THR A 402 19.69 -3.08 30.01
CA THR A 402 21.15 -3.08 30.04
C THR A 402 21.76 -2.13 31.08
N GLY A 403 20.94 -1.33 31.77
CA GLY A 403 21.41 -0.33 32.73
C GLY A 403 21.92 0.96 32.09
N GLU A 404 21.69 1.18 30.79
CA GLU A 404 22.00 2.43 30.08
C GLU A 404 20.96 3.53 30.41
N LEU A 405 20.86 3.87 31.70
CA LEU A 405 19.77 4.69 32.24
C LEU A 405 19.70 6.10 31.64
N ALA A 406 20.84 6.68 31.27
CA ALA A 406 20.89 8.00 30.64
C ALA A 406 20.31 8.01 29.21
N TYR A 407 20.52 6.94 28.45
CA TYR A 407 19.92 6.79 27.12
C TYR A 407 18.42 6.52 27.24
N ALA A 408 18.00 5.64 28.17
CA ALA A 408 16.59 5.38 28.44
C ALA A 408 15.82 6.67 28.80
N ASP A 409 16.38 7.49 29.69
CA ASP A 409 15.82 8.78 30.09
C ASP A 409 15.61 9.72 28.89
N ARG A 410 16.58 9.81 27.99
CA ARG A 410 16.47 10.61 26.76
C ARG A 410 15.33 10.12 25.88
N CYS A 411 15.27 8.82 25.60
CA CYS A 411 14.23 8.22 24.78
C CYS A 411 12.83 8.50 25.35
N PHE A 412 12.62 8.29 26.65
CA PHE A 412 11.32 8.54 27.26
C PHE A 412 10.97 10.03 27.30
N ARG A 413 11.93 10.93 27.54
CA ARG A 413 11.69 12.38 27.45
C ARG A 413 11.30 12.82 26.05
N ASP A 414 11.89 12.25 25.01
CA ASP A 414 11.52 12.56 23.62
C ASP A 414 10.07 12.14 23.33
N ILE A 415 9.63 10.98 23.84
CA ILE A 415 8.23 10.53 23.73
C ILE A 415 7.31 11.48 24.50
N LEU A 416 7.65 11.80 25.75
CA LEU A 416 6.84 12.66 26.63
C LEU A 416 6.76 14.10 26.12
N ARG A 417 7.73 14.57 25.35
CA ARG A 417 7.69 15.89 24.71
C ARG A 417 6.55 16.00 23.70
N LYS A 418 6.23 14.90 23.00
CA LYS A 418 5.14 14.82 22.02
C LYS A 418 3.81 14.42 22.67
N ASN A 419 3.85 13.53 23.65
CA ASN A 419 2.68 13.05 24.40
C ASN A 419 3.00 12.99 25.90
N PRO A 420 2.71 14.07 26.66
CA PRO A 420 3.04 14.16 28.09
C PRO A 420 2.41 13.06 28.95
N ASP A 421 1.27 12.53 28.53
CA ASP A 421 0.51 11.52 29.28
C ASP A 421 0.76 10.09 28.76
N HIS A 422 1.81 9.87 27.97
CA HIS A 422 2.11 8.55 27.40
C HIS A 422 2.44 7.53 28.51
N PRO A 423 1.55 6.55 28.78
CA PRO A 423 1.57 5.80 30.03
C PRO A 423 2.80 4.90 30.14
N TYR A 424 3.25 4.30 29.03
CA TYR A 424 4.43 3.44 29.04
C TYR A 424 5.75 4.22 29.17
N ALA A 425 5.80 5.49 28.76
CA ALA A 425 6.99 6.31 28.90
C ALA A 425 7.11 6.84 30.33
N LEU A 426 5.98 7.23 30.94
CA LEU A 426 5.90 7.54 32.37
C LEU A 426 6.31 6.34 33.24
N ALA A 427 5.83 5.14 32.90
CA ALA A 427 6.25 3.90 33.57
C ALA A 427 7.76 3.64 33.42
N GLY A 428 8.32 3.85 32.23
CA GLY A 428 9.76 3.75 31.97
C GLY A 428 10.59 4.73 32.81
N MET A 429 10.16 5.98 32.93
CA MET A 429 10.80 6.99 33.78
C MET A 429 10.76 6.62 35.26
N ALA A 430 9.63 6.14 35.76
CA ALA A 430 9.51 5.66 37.13
C ALA A 430 10.39 4.42 37.39
N HIS A 431 10.48 3.49 36.43
CA HIS A 431 11.38 2.34 36.52
C HIS A 431 12.86 2.74 36.47
N ARG A 432 13.21 3.81 35.73
CA ARG A 432 14.56 4.38 35.75
C ARG A 432 14.95 4.89 37.14
N LEU A 433 14.05 5.62 37.80
CA LEU A 433 14.25 6.11 39.17
C LEU A 433 14.46 4.95 40.16
N TRP A 434 13.68 3.88 39.99
CA TRP A 434 13.86 2.67 40.79
C TRP A 434 15.27 2.08 40.65
N LEU A 435 15.76 1.95 39.41
CA LEU A 435 17.11 1.42 39.13
C LEU A 435 18.24 2.34 39.62
N LEU A 436 17.98 3.63 39.85
CA LEU A 436 18.94 4.56 40.47
C LEU A 436 18.95 4.48 42.00
N GLY A 437 18.01 3.75 42.62
CA GLY A 437 17.85 3.67 44.07
C GLY A 437 16.90 4.72 44.66
N ASP A 438 16.29 5.59 43.84
CA ASP A 438 15.31 6.59 44.27
C ASP A 438 13.92 5.97 44.46
N HIS A 439 13.84 4.90 45.26
CA HIS A 439 12.66 4.05 45.42
C HIS A 439 11.41 4.81 45.87
N LYS A 440 11.56 5.82 46.74
CA LYS A 440 10.45 6.64 47.24
C LYS A 440 9.82 7.47 46.12
N GLU A 441 10.64 8.10 45.29
CA GLU A 441 10.15 8.90 44.17
C GLU A 441 9.55 7.99 43.09
N ALA A 442 10.20 6.87 42.77
CA ALA A 442 9.67 5.88 41.83
C ALA A 442 8.26 5.39 42.23
N LYS A 443 8.05 5.05 43.51
CA LYS A 443 6.74 4.65 44.04
C LYS A 443 5.70 5.77 43.93
N THR A 444 6.10 7.01 44.17
CA THR A 444 5.23 8.19 44.00
C THR A 444 4.80 8.32 42.55
N ARG A 445 5.72 8.19 41.59
CA ARG A 445 5.40 8.24 40.15
C ARG A 445 4.50 7.09 39.69
N PHE A 446 4.69 5.88 40.20
CA PHE A 446 3.77 4.78 39.90
C PHE A 446 2.39 4.97 40.53
N LEU A 447 2.28 5.59 41.70
CA LEU A 447 1.00 5.98 42.31
C LEU A 447 0.28 7.03 41.47
N GLU A 448 0.97 8.08 41.03
CA GLU A 448 0.42 9.07 40.09
C GLU A 448 -0.09 8.40 38.81
N LEU A 449 0.72 7.50 38.23
CA LEU A 449 0.32 6.74 37.03
C LEU A 449 -0.91 5.86 37.29
N SER A 450 -1.01 5.23 38.47
CA SER A 450 -2.17 4.41 38.86
C SER A 450 -3.47 5.20 38.99
N GLN A 451 -3.37 6.53 39.11
CA GLN A 451 -4.47 7.49 39.18
C GLN A 451 -4.66 8.26 37.86
N GLY A 452 -3.90 7.92 36.82
CA GLY A 452 -3.90 8.63 35.54
C GLY A 452 -5.25 8.61 34.80
N ALA A 453 -5.35 9.40 33.73
CA ALA A 453 -6.60 9.60 33.00
C ALA A 453 -7.07 8.35 32.23
N THR A 454 -6.15 7.52 31.74
CA THR A 454 -6.48 6.38 30.86
C THR A 454 -6.53 5.06 31.62
N HIS A 455 -7.36 4.13 31.16
CA HIS A 455 -7.39 2.75 31.69
C HIS A 455 -6.01 2.09 31.62
N GLU A 456 -5.24 2.35 30.55
CA GLU A 456 -3.90 1.81 30.37
C GLU A 456 -2.91 2.37 31.40
N ALA A 457 -2.93 3.68 31.67
CA ALA A 457 -2.13 4.29 32.72
C ALA A 457 -2.41 3.64 34.08
N ARG A 458 -3.70 3.55 34.44
CA ARG A 458 -4.11 2.97 35.73
C ARG A 458 -3.71 1.50 35.85
N LYS A 459 -3.87 0.71 34.78
CA LYS A 459 -3.42 -0.69 34.72
C LYS A 459 -1.92 -0.79 34.96
N LEU A 460 -1.11 -0.03 34.23
CA LEU A 460 0.36 -0.08 34.31
C LEU A 460 0.88 0.41 35.65
N GLY A 461 0.34 1.51 36.18
CA GLY A 461 0.71 2.01 37.51
C GLY A 461 0.48 0.95 38.59
N ASN A 462 -0.69 0.31 38.60
CA ASN A 462 -0.99 -0.78 39.53
C ASN A 462 -0.11 -2.03 39.29
N LEU A 463 0.13 -2.43 38.04
CA LEU A 463 1.02 -3.55 37.72
C LEU A 463 2.43 -3.32 38.28
N HIS A 464 3.00 -2.14 38.06
CA HIS A 464 4.32 -1.80 38.56
C HIS A 464 4.37 -1.67 40.09
N LEU A 465 3.37 -1.05 40.73
CA LEU A 465 3.26 -1.03 42.19
C LEU A 465 3.18 -2.44 42.79
N GLY A 466 2.46 -3.36 42.14
CA GLY A 466 2.40 -4.76 42.52
C GLY A 466 3.77 -5.44 42.44
N ARG A 467 4.51 -5.21 41.35
CA ARG A 467 5.88 -5.73 41.19
C ARG A 467 6.86 -5.15 42.22
N LEU A 468 6.77 -3.86 42.53
CA LEU A 468 7.58 -3.27 43.59
C LEU A 468 7.25 -3.87 44.96
N ALA A 469 5.96 -4.09 45.25
CA ALA A 469 5.55 -4.76 46.48
C ALA A 469 6.04 -6.21 46.56
N MET A 470 6.19 -6.91 45.42
CA MET A 470 6.86 -8.22 45.37
C MET A 470 8.33 -8.14 45.76
N GLU A 471 9.07 -7.15 45.23
CA GLU A 471 10.48 -6.93 45.58
C GLU A 471 10.67 -6.52 47.05
N GLU A 472 9.69 -5.82 47.64
CA GLU A 472 9.63 -5.49 49.07
C GLU A 472 9.11 -6.66 49.95
N GLU A 473 8.85 -7.84 49.38
CA GLU A 473 8.24 -9.02 50.04
C GLU A 473 6.86 -8.76 50.69
N ARG A 474 6.16 -7.72 50.26
CA ARG A 474 4.81 -7.35 50.71
C ARG A 474 3.74 -7.99 49.82
N TYR A 475 3.70 -9.32 49.82
CA TYR A 475 2.90 -10.11 48.89
C TYR A 475 1.38 -9.82 48.93
N GLN A 476 0.79 -9.60 50.11
CA GLN A 476 -0.63 -9.23 50.21
C GLN A 476 -0.93 -7.87 49.54
N GLN A 477 -0.03 -6.90 49.71
CA GLN A 477 -0.14 -5.60 49.05
C GLN A 477 0.08 -5.74 47.54
N ALA A 478 1.00 -6.61 47.11
CA ALA A 478 1.19 -6.91 45.69
C ALA A 478 -0.10 -7.47 45.06
N ILE A 479 -0.75 -8.44 45.72
CA ILE A 479 -2.04 -9.01 45.28
C ILE A 479 -3.11 -7.93 45.15
N HIS A 480 -3.19 -7.00 46.10
CA HIS A 480 -4.14 -5.88 46.03
C HIS A 480 -3.92 -5.03 44.77
N TYR A 481 -2.68 -4.64 44.48
CA TYR A 481 -2.36 -3.89 43.26
C TYR A 481 -2.63 -4.69 41.99
N PHE A 482 -2.30 -5.99 41.96
CA PHE A 482 -2.60 -6.83 40.80
C PHE A 482 -4.10 -6.97 40.55
N ASN A 483 -4.91 -7.09 41.61
CA ASN A 483 -6.36 -7.06 41.48
C ASN A 483 -6.86 -5.73 40.91
N ALA A 484 -6.32 -4.60 41.38
CA ALA A 484 -6.64 -3.28 40.83
C ALA A 484 -6.26 -3.15 39.35
N ALA A 485 -5.11 -3.67 38.93
CA ALA A 485 -4.72 -3.72 37.51
C ALA A 485 -5.69 -4.59 36.68
N LEU A 486 -6.11 -5.75 37.20
CA LEU A 486 -7.06 -6.66 36.53
C LEU A 486 -8.49 -6.10 36.42
N LEU A 487 -8.85 -5.04 37.16
CA LEU A 487 -10.12 -4.34 36.96
C LEU A 487 -10.17 -3.66 35.58
N TYR A 488 -9.03 -3.18 35.09
CA TYR A 488 -8.92 -2.49 33.81
C TYR A 488 -8.65 -3.43 32.64
N ASP A 489 -7.95 -4.54 32.88
CA ASP A 489 -7.71 -5.58 31.88
C ASP A 489 -7.72 -6.97 32.53
N ARG A 490 -8.88 -7.63 32.50
CA ARG A 490 -9.06 -9.00 33.03
C ARG A 490 -8.26 -10.06 32.26
N SER A 491 -7.77 -9.72 31.07
CA SER A 491 -7.03 -10.61 30.17
C SER A 491 -5.52 -10.47 30.27
N CYS A 492 -5.00 -9.50 31.03
CA CYS A 492 -3.57 -9.29 31.18
C CYS A 492 -2.86 -10.52 31.78
N VAL A 493 -2.19 -11.28 30.91
CA VAL A 493 -1.46 -12.50 31.27
C VAL A 493 -0.32 -12.20 32.26
N GLU A 494 0.39 -11.08 32.06
CA GLU A 494 1.50 -10.69 32.94
C GLU A 494 1.02 -10.42 34.37
N THR A 495 -0.11 -9.72 34.52
CA THR A 495 -0.67 -9.44 35.85
C THR A 495 -1.13 -10.72 36.55
N HIS A 496 -1.79 -11.64 35.84
CA HIS A 496 -2.15 -12.96 36.40
C HIS A 496 -0.91 -13.76 36.81
N PHE A 497 0.16 -13.74 36.01
CA PHE A 497 1.40 -14.44 36.34
C PHE A 497 2.02 -13.93 37.64
N TYR A 498 2.23 -12.61 37.77
CA TYR A 498 2.81 -12.04 38.99
C TYR A 498 1.89 -12.18 40.20
N LYS A 499 0.57 -12.09 40.02
CA LYS A 499 -0.40 -12.37 41.07
C LYS A 499 -0.32 -13.83 41.54
N GLY A 500 -0.17 -14.78 40.62
CA GLY A 500 0.04 -16.19 40.94
C GLY A 500 1.31 -16.42 41.76
N LEU A 501 2.42 -15.77 41.39
CA LEU A 501 3.67 -15.80 42.17
C LEU A 501 3.48 -15.23 43.58
N ALA A 502 2.73 -14.13 43.73
CA ALA A 502 2.42 -13.54 45.02
C ALA A 502 1.61 -14.49 45.92
N HIS A 503 0.59 -15.15 45.37
CA HIS A 503 -0.21 -16.17 46.08
C HIS A 503 0.65 -17.38 46.48
N LEU A 504 1.55 -17.85 45.61
CA LEU A 504 2.50 -18.92 45.96
C LEU A 504 3.38 -18.53 47.15
N ALA A 505 3.90 -17.31 47.16
CA ALA A 505 4.79 -16.82 48.22
C ALA A 505 4.12 -16.80 49.61
N ILE A 506 2.80 -16.60 49.67
CA ILE A 506 2.01 -16.65 50.92
C ILE A 506 1.34 -17.99 51.20
N GLY A 507 1.61 -19.03 50.39
CA GLY A 507 1.10 -20.38 50.57
C GLY A 507 -0.31 -20.65 50.03
N GLU A 508 -0.93 -19.70 49.32
CA GLU A 508 -2.27 -19.82 48.74
C GLU A 508 -2.24 -20.57 47.40
N ARG A 509 -1.91 -21.87 47.44
CA ARG A 509 -1.68 -22.69 46.24
C ARG A 509 -2.86 -22.74 45.26
N MET A 510 -4.10 -22.86 45.76
CA MET A 510 -5.28 -22.92 44.88
C MET A 510 -5.50 -21.61 44.10
N GLU A 511 -5.31 -20.45 44.73
CA GLU A 511 -5.45 -19.16 44.04
C GLU A 511 -4.31 -18.92 43.06
N ALA A 512 -3.09 -19.38 43.39
CA ALA A 512 -1.98 -19.37 42.46
C ALA A 512 -2.26 -20.21 41.21
N GLU A 513 -2.74 -21.45 41.39
CA GLU A 513 -3.12 -22.34 40.29
C GLU A 513 -4.18 -21.68 39.38
N ARG A 514 -5.21 -21.08 39.97
CA ARG A 514 -6.24 -20.34 39.23
C ARG A 514 -5.65 -19.17 38.42
N CYS A 515 -4.69 -18.44 38.98
CA CYS A 515 -3.99 -17.38 38.26
C CYS A 515 -3.18 -17.95 37.07
N PHE A 516 -2.49 -19.07 37.24
CA PHE A 516 -1.74 -19.71 36.17
C PHE A 516 -2.61 -20.37 35.10
N GLU A 517 -3.79 -20.88 35.46
CA GLU A 517 -4.80 -21.34 34.51
C GLU A 517 -5.29 -20.19 33.62
N ASN A 518 -5.55 -19.01 34.21
CA ASN A 518 -5.87 -17.81 33.45
C ASN A 518 -4.74 -17.40 32.49
N CYS A 519 -3.48 -17.65 32.85
CA CYS A 519 -2.35 -17.46 31.95
C CYS A 519 -2.34 -18.47 30.79
N ARG A 520 -2.70 -19.75 31.07
CA ARG A 520 -2.73 -20.84 30.08
C ARG A 520 -3.81 -20.64 29.04
N MET A 521 -5.01 -20.33 29.48
CA MET A 521 -6.18 -20.11 28.63
C MET A 521 -6.03 -18.91 27.69
N LYS A 522 -5.09 -17.99 27.99
CA LYS A 522 -4.91 -16.71 27.28
C LYS A 522 -3.58 -16.58 26.53
N GLY A 523 -2.89 -17.70 26.28
CA GLY A 523 -2.03 -17.83 25.10
C GLY A 523 -0.68 -17.10 25.08
N LYS A 524 0.12 -17.09 26.16
CA LYS A 524 1.57 -16.80 26.06
C LYS A 524 2.42 -17.99 26.50
N ARG A 525 2.85 -18.83 25.55
CA ARG A 525 3.72 -20.02 25.78
C ARG A 525 5.00 -19.72 26.59
N LEU A 526 5.58 -18.52 26.45
CA LEU A 526 6.82 -18.12 27.13
C LEU A 526 6.68 -17.97 28.64
N LEU A 527 5.62 -17.32 29.13
CA LEU A 527 5.37 -17.19 30.57
C LEU A 527 5.00 -18.55 31.19
N LEU A 528 4.30 -19.40 30.44
CA LEU A 528 3.99 -20.77 30.86
C LEU A 528 5.22 -21.67 31.03
N GLN A 529 6.27 -21.44 30.25
CA GLN A 529 7.55 -22.14 30.43
C GLN A 529 8.27 -21.70 31.70
N GLN A 530 8.10 -20.45 32.12
CA GLN A 530 8.62 -19.96 33.41
C GLN A 530 7.79 -20.45 34.59
N VAL A 531 6.47 -20.64 34.46
CA VAL A 531 5.63 -21.29 35.50
C VAL A 531 6.03 -22.76 35.73
N LYS A 532 6.54 -23.44 34.70
CA LYS A 532 6.94 -24.86 34.77
C LYS A 532 8.33 -25.09 35.37
N LYS A 533 9.17 -24.07 35.42
CA LYS A 533 10.50 -24.10 36.05
C LYS A 533 10.38 -23.58 37.47
#